data_AF-A0A349K3M4-F1
#
_entry.id   AF-A0A349K3M4-F1
#
_cell.length_a   1.000
_cell.length_b   1.000
_cell.length_c   1.000
_cell.angle_alpha   90.00
_cell.angle_beta   90.00
_cell.angle_gamma   90.00
#
_symmetry.space_group_name_H-M   'P 1'
#
loop_
_entity.id
_entity.type
_entity.pdbx_description
1 polymer ?
#
loop_
_entity_poly.entity_id
_entity_poly.type
_entity_poly.pdbx_seq_one_letter_code
_entity_poly.pdbx_strand_id
1 'polypeptide(L)'
;LNSPSLPFVIAGSGFGGWEQKIDRRLMIMKAQEAIAKHDEFKGDTRYVETRSFFRDGPVSPRPIRYHWCCNAESYWLIGEGMGRAMVELLGGPKAPPNAAGP
;
A
#
# COMPACT_ATOMS: atom_id res chain seq x y z
N LEU A 1 -0.22 -23.43 -7.79
CA LEU A 1 -0.81 -22.63 -8.87
C LEU A 1 0.24 -22.50 -9.96
N ASN A 2 -0.04 -22.91 -11.20
CA ASN A 2 0.88 -22.77 -12.34
C ASN A 2 0.56 -21.47 -13.10
N SER A 3 0.69 -20.33 -12.43
CA SER A 3 0.27 -19.02 -12.95
C SER A 3 1.39 -18.00 -12.79
N PRO A 4 2.42 -18.02 -13.65
CA PRO A 4 3.57 -17.13 -13.54
C PRO A 4 3.20 -15.65 -13.70
N SER A 5 2.13 -15.34 -14.45
CA SER A 5 1.62 -13.98 -14.68
C SER A 5 0.41 -13.66 -13.80
N LEU A 6 0.32 -14.22 -12.59
CA LEU A 6 -0.81 -13.95 -11.70
C LEU A 6 -0.77 -12.47 -11.27
N PRO A 7 -1.84 -11.69 -11.50
CA PRO A 7 -1.91 -10.31 -11.02
C PRO A 7 -1.79 -10.23 -9.49
N PHE A 8 -0.94 -9.33 -9.00
CA PHE A 8 -0.74 -9.14 -7.58
C PHE A 8 -0.69 -7.66 -7.18
N VAL A 9 -1.29 -7.34 -6.03
CA VAL A 9 -1.28 -5.99 -5.49
C VAL A 9 -0.67 -5.99 -4.10
N ILE A 10 0.34 -5.14 -3.92
CA ILE A 10 1.05 -4.94 -2.66
C ILE A 10 0.51 -3.66 -2.04
N ALA A 11 -0.20 -3.76 -0.92
CA ALA A 11 -0.40 -2.61 -0.05
C ALA A 11 0.89 -2.35 0.74
N GLY A 12 1.43 -1.14 0.63
CA GLY A 12 2.54 -0.71 1.47
C GLY A 12 2.21 -0.88 2.95
N SER A 13 3.21 -1.21 3.75
CA SER A 13 3.00 -1.38 5.19
C SER A 13 2.59 -0.06 5.88
N GLY A 14 2.91 1.08 5.27
CA GLY A 14 2.54 2.44 5.67
C GLY A 14 3.15 2.94 6.99
N PHE A 15 3.43 2.02 7.93
CA PHE A 15 4.14 2.20 9.19
C PHE A 15 4.07 3.61 9.79
N GLY A 16 2.91 4.02 10.30
CA GLY A 16 2.79 5.32 10.97
C GLY A 16 2.79 6.53 10.04
N GLY A 17 2.61 6.32 8.74
CA GLY A 17 2.46 7.37 7.74
C GLY A 17 3.78 8.00 7.30
N TRP A 18 3.67 9.22 6.78
CA TRP A 18 4.80 9.99 6.25
C TRP A 18 5.83 10.39 7.32
N GLU A 19 5.43 10.43 8.58
CA GLU A 19 6.29 10.75 9.73
C GLU A 19 7.14 9.57 10.23
N GLN A 20 7.19 8.45 9.50
CA GLN A 20 7.99 7.30 9.89
C GLN A 20 9.50 7.59 9.80
N LYS A 21 10.24 7.33 10.88
CA LYS A 21 11.68 7.61 10.99
C LYS A 21 12.55 6.38 11.28
N ILE A 22 11.96 5.22 11.55
CA ILE A 22 12.68 3.99 11.84
C ILE A 22 13.19 3.39 10.52
N ASP A 23 14.50 3.40 10.33
CA ASP A 23 15.16 2.93 9.10
C ASP A 23 14.69 1.56 8.64
N ARG A 24 14.59 0.60 9.56
CA ARG A 24 14.11 -0.75 9.22
C ARG A 24 12.71 -0.75 8.59
N ARG A 25 11.81 0.13 9.05
CA ARG A 25 10.45 0.25 8.52
C ARG A 25 10.45 0.93 7.15
N LEU A 26 11.27 1.97 6.99
CA LEU A 26 11.47 2.63 5.70
C LEU A 26 12.07 1.68 4.65
N MET A 27 13.06 0.87 5.03
CA MET A 27 13.66 -0.16 4.16
C MET A 27 12.64 -1.21 3.72
N ILE A 28 11.76 -1.66 4.62
CA ILE A 28 10.68 -2.59 4.25
C ILE A 28 9.74 -1.97 3.23
N MET A 29 9.27 -0.73 3.43
CA MET A 29 8.39 -0.06 2.47
C MET A 29 9.07 0.13 1.11
N LYS A 30 10.36 0.51 1.11
CA LYS A 30 11.15 0.61 -0.13
C LYS A 30 11.28 -0.72 -0.86
N ALA A 31 11.48 -1.82 -0.14
CA ALA A 31 11.57 -3.16 -0.74
C ALA A 31 10.21 -3.60 -1.33
N GLN A 32 9.11 -3.33 -0.62
CA GLN A 32 7.74 -3.59 -1.09
C GLN A 32 7.41 -2.83 -2.37
N GLU A 33 7.86 -1.57 -2.49
CA GLU A 33 7.68 -0.78 -3.71
C GLU A 33 8.60 -1.27 -4.85
N ALA A 34 9.86 -1.58 -4.55
CA ALA A 34 10.87 -1.92 -5.55
C ALA A 34 10.50 -3.18 -6.35
N ILE A 35 9.93 -4.20 -5.71
CA ILE A 35 9.58 -5.44 -6.41
C ILE A 35 8.50 -5.22 -7.48
N ALA A 36 7.55 -4.30 -7.23
CA ALA A 36 6.52 -3.93 -8.21
C ALA A 36 7.08 -3.18 -9.42
N LYS A 37 8.32 -2.69 -9.35
CA LYS A 37 9.03 -2.01 -10.44
C LYS A 37 10.04 -2.92 -11.16
N HIS A 38 10.28 -4.13 -10.64
CA HIS A 38 11.22 -5.07 -11.23
C HIS A 38 10.74 -5.51 -12.62
N ASP A 39 11.66 -5.67 -13.58
CA ASP A 39 11.30 -5.93 -14.98
C ASP A 39 10.42 -7.18 -15.17
N GLU A 40 10.65 -8.20 -14.34
CA GLU A 40 9.87 -9.44 -14.31
C GLU A 40 8.41 -9.22 -13.83
N PHE A 41 8.17 -8.25 -12.94
CA PHE A 41 6.88 -8.13 -12.24
C PHE A 41 6.12 -6.84 -12.55
N LYS A 42 6.74 -5.84 -13.18
CA LYS A 42 6.12 -4.53 -13.46
C LYS A 42 4.86 -4.61 -14.34
N GLY A 43 4.70 -5.70 -15.11
CA GLY A 43 3.49 -5.97 -15.89
C GLY A 43 2.31 -6.37 -15.00
N ASP A 44 2.54 -7.32 -14.11
CA ASP A 44 1.47 -8.03 -13.38
C ASP A 44 1.34 -7.59 -11.91
N THR A 45 2.21 -6.71 -11.44
CA THR A 45 2.22 -6.23 -10.05
C THR A 45 1.95 -4.73 -9.95
N ARG A 46 1.22 -4.33 -8.90
CA ARG A 46 1.09 -2.93 -8.48
C ARG A 46 1.39 -2.76 -7.01
N TYR A 47 2.03 -1.64 -6.68
CA TYR A 47 2.23 -1.18 -5.30
C TYR A 47 1.26 -0.03 -5.02
N VAL A 48 0.56 -0.10 -3.89
CA VAL A 48 -0.31 0.95 -3.38
C VAL A 48 0.40 1.64 -2.22
N GLU A 49 0.67 2.93 -2.36
CA GLU A 49 1.24 3.75 -1.29
C GLU A 49 0.18 4.07 -0.24
N THR A 50 0.38 3.57 0.98
CA THR A 50 -0.62 3.62 2.06
C THR A 50 -0.28 4.61 3.16
N ARG A 51 0.88 5.28 3.12
CA ARG A 51 1.30 6.24 4.16
C ARG A 51 0.28 7.36 4.38
N SER A 52 -0.35 7.86 3.31
CA SER A 52 -1.41 8.88 3.39
C SER A 52 -2.71 8.38 4.06
N PHE A 53 -2.89 7.06 4.17
CA PHE A 53 -4.09 6.47 4.74
C PHE A 53 -3.97 6.29 6.26
N PHE A 54 -2.79 6.50 6.83
CA PHE A 54 -2.57 6.38 8.25
C PHE A 54 -3.39 7.43 9.02
N ARG A 55 -4.07 6.99 10.08
CA ARG A 55 -4.76 7.83 11.06
C ARG A 55 -4.16 7.53 12.43
N ASP A 56 -3.65 8.54 13.10
CA ASP A 56 -2.96 8.33 14.38
C ASP A 56 -3.97 8.08 15.53
N GLY A 57 -3.46 7.65 16.68
CA GLY A 57 -4.23 7.30 17.87
C GLY A 57 -5.26 8.34 18.31
N PRO A 58 -4.95 9.66 18.35
CA PRO A 58 -5.91 10.68 18.79
C PRO A 58 -7.20 10.79 17.95
N VAL A 59 -7.19 10.28 16.71
CA VAL A 59 -8.34 10.30 15.79
C VAL A 59 -8.84 8.90 15.46
N SER A 60 -8.47 7.90 16.27
CA SER A 60 -8.71 6.49 15.99
C SER A 60 -9.17 5.72 17.24
N PRO A 61 -9.82 4.55 17.09
CA PRO A 61 -10.34 3.80 18.24
C PRO A 61 -9.29 3.32 19.23
N ARG A 62 -8.05 3.07 18.79
CA ARG A 62 -6.97 2.58 19.66
C ARG A 62 -5.61 3.15 19.25
N PRO A 63 -4.70 3.47 20.19
CA PRO A 63 -3.35 3.94 19.86
C PRO A 63 -2.37 2.81 19.46
N ILE A 64 -2.86 1.74 18.82
CA ILE A 64 -2.03 0.60 18.39
C ILE A 64 -1.64 0.69 16.91
N ARG A 65 -0.46 1.25 16.65
CA ARG A 65 -0.02 1.57 15.27
C ARG A 65 0.18 0.36 14.35
N TYR A 66 0.44 -0.84 14.88
CA TYR A 66 0.68 -2.06 14.08
C TYR A 66 -0.59 -2.64 13.44
N HIS A 67 -1.77 -2.21 13.90
CA HIS A 67 -3.06 -2.50 13.27
C HIS A 67 -3.77 -1.20 12.89
N TRP A 68 -3.04 -0.23 12.32
CA TRP A 68 -3.64 1.01 11.80
C TRP A 68 -4.51 1.75 12.83
N CYS A 69 -4.15 1.69 14.11
CA CYS A 69 -4.92 2.28 15.20
C CYS A 69 -6.38 1.78 15.30
N CYS A 70 -6.67 0.60 14.73
CA CYS A 70 -8.02 0.09 14.49
C CYS A 70 -8.93 1.07 13.73
N ASN A 71 -8.35 1.94 12.89
CA ASN A 71 -9.08 2.98 12.19
C ASN A 71 -9.77 2.42 10.94
N ALA A 72 -11.11 2.50 10.89
CA ALA A 72 -11.90 1.98 9.78
C ALA A 72 -11.63 2.68 8.45
N GLU A 73 -11.38 3.99 8.47
CA GLU A 73 -11.07 4.78 7.26
C GLU A 73 -9.73 4.32 6.66
N SER A 74 -8.71 4.07 7.49
CA SER A 74 -7.44 3.52 7.02
C SER A 74 -7.63 2.20 6.29
N TYR A 75 -8.39 1.26 6.87
CA TYR A 75 -8.66 -0.04 6.23
C TYR A 75 -9.47 0.10 4.94
N TRP A 76 -10.47 0.98 4.93
CA TRP A 76 -11.27 1.25 3.74
C TRP A 76 -10.42 1.82 2.59
N LEU A 77 -9.58 2.82 2.87
CA LEU A 77 -8.69 3.43 1.87
C LEU A 77 -7.66 2.44 1.33
N ILE A 78 -7.09 1.58 2.18
CA ILE A 78 -6.19 0.50 1.75
C ILE A 78 -6.92 -0.45 0.81
N GLY A 79 -8.11 -0.92 1.21
CA GLY A 79 -8.93 -1.81 0.39
C GLY A 79 -9.35 -1.19 -0.94
N GLU A 80 -9.76 0.08 -0.93
CA GLU A 80 -10.11 0.84 -2.15
C GLU A 80 -8.90 0.95 -3.09
N GLY A 81 -7.74 1.37 -2.57
CA GLY A 81 -6.51 1.48 -3.36
C GLY A 81 -6.11 0.13 -3.97
N MET A 82 -6.16 -0.95 -3.17
CA MET A 82 -5.86 -2.29 -3.67
C MET A 82 -6.85 -2.75 -4.73
N GLY A 83 -8.14 -2.52 -4.52
CA GLY A 83 -9.20 -2.88 -5.48
C GLY A 83 -9.05 -2.15 -6.80
N ARG A 84 -8.79 -0.83 -6.77
CA ARG A 84 -8.56 -0.03 -7.99
C ARG A 84 -7.32 -0.50 -8.74
N ALA A 85 -6.22 -0.78 -8.04
CA ALA A 85 -5.00 -1.29 -8.65
C ALA A 85 -5.20 -2.69 -9.28
N MET A 86 -5.99 -3.56 -8.64
CA MET A 86 -6.34 -4.86 -9.21
C MET A 86 -7.21 -4.71 -10.46
N VAL A 87 -8.20 -3.82 -10.45
CA VAL A 87 -9.03 -3.52 -11.63
C VAL A 87 -8.17 -3.05 -12.81
N GLU A 88 -7.17 -2.18 -12.57
CA GLU A 88 -6.21 -1.79 -13.60
C GLU A 88 -5.45 -2.99 -14.18
N LEU A 89 -4.90 -3.85 -13.33
CA LEU A 89 -4.17 -5.05 -13.76
C LEU A 89 -5.02 -6.00 -14.60
N LEU A 90 -6.33 -6.04 -14.35
CA LEU A 90 -7.30 -6.86 -15.09
C LEU A 90 -7.84 -6.17 -16.36
N GLY A 91 -7.25 -5.04 -16.78
CA GLY A 91 -7.60 -4.33 -18.01
C GLY A 91 -8.66 -3.24 -17.85
N GLY A 92 -9.02 -2.89 -16.62
CA GLY A 92 -9.92 -1.79 -16.30
C GLY A 92 -9.24 -0.41 -16.35
N PRO A 93 -9.93 0.65 -15.89
CA PRO A 93 -9.37 2.00 -15.81
C PRO A 93 -8.13 2.04 -14.92
N LYS A 94 -7.20 2.95 -15.25
CA LYS A 94 -6.00 3.18 -14.42
C LYS A 94 -6.39 3.61 -13.01
N ALA A 95 -5.71 3.06 -12.01
CA ALA A 95 -5.84 3.51 -10.64
C ALA A 95 -5.29 4.94 -10.50
N PRO A 96 -5.78 5.72 -9.51
CA PRO A 96 -5.16 6.98 -9.16
C PRO A 96 -3.66 6.79 -8.87
N PRO A 97 -2.80 7.76 -9.21
CA PRO A 97 -1.38 7.67 -8.91
C PRO A 97 -1.16 7.60 -7.40
N ASN A 98 -0.10 6.91 -6.98
CA ASN A 98 0.35 6.90 -5.59
C ASN A 98 0.67 8.33 -5.12
N ALA A 99 0.35 8.62 -3.87
CA ALA A 99 0.69 9.89 -3.25
C ALA A 99 2.22 10.07 -3.20
N ALA A 100 2.71 11.26 -3.55
CA ALA A 100 4.13 11.61 -3.52
C ALA A 100 4.66 11.91 -2.10
N GLY A 101 3.76 12.02 -1.11
CA GLY A 101 4.07 12.52 0.23
C GLY A 101 4.07 14.05 0.31
N PRO A 102 4.10 14.59 1.53
CA PRO A 102 4.34 16.01 1.78
C PRO A 102 5.80 16.42 1.50
#